data_AF-A0A6L7QCK2-F1
#
_entry.id   AF-A0A6L7QCK2-F1
#
_cell.length_a   1.000
_cell.length_b   1.000
_cell.length_c   1.000
_cell.angle_alpha   90.00
_cell.angle_beta   90.00
_cell.angle_gamma   90.00
#
_symmetry.space_group_name_H-M   'P 1'
#
loop_
_entity.id
_entity.type
_entity.pdbx_description
1 polymer ?
#
loop_
_entity_poly.entity_id
_entity_poly.type
_entity_poly.pdbx_seq_one_letter_code
_entity_poly.pdbx_strand_id
1 'polypeptide(L)'
;MLYRNLLRHQWKEFIRNPFWSGISVAYAIFLVLLALYFLLVLALSGAFIGRLLTSQDPAADVVRVVNQHLLSGFLLLFLGRLLFQNTPQVNIGPYLHLPISRPALVRFFSFAALFHLHNLLPLAFFIPFWISNLALDYPAFTSLSWLAGIVGVLGLSNYLVICINLVSVRRALPVWLLGGGACGLIALDYWRQWGYTNALSSAVFDSLLGPGGPVLALALLAATCLFFGLTCRLLKDHLHDEAPSEKGFTTGSQSLLDRLANLGPVGRLMALEIKLAIRNKRPRQILWSSPMVAAAGLINFI
;
A
#
# COMPACT_ATOMS: atom_id res chain seq x y z
N MET A 1 24.69 4.77 16.37
CA MET A 1 23.91 4.75 17.64
C MET A 1 22.48 5.28 17.46
N LEU A 2 22.26 6.40 16.76
CA LEU A 2 20.92 6.98 16.54
C LEU A 2 19.88 6.01 15.96
N TYR A 3 20.15 5.37 14.81
CA TYR A 3 19.18 4.46 14.17
C TYR A 3 18.80 3.25 15.02
N ARG A 4 19.76 2.71 15.80
CA ARG A 4 19.51 1.63 16.75
C ARG A 4 18.52 2.06 17.85
N ASN A 5 18.67 3.29 18.36
CA ASN A 5 17.76 3.83 19.37
C ASN A 5 16.36 4.06 18.78
N LEU A 6 16.27 4.60 17.56
CA LEU A 6 14.99 4.79 16.86
C LEU A 6 14.28 3.46 16.58
N LEU A 7 15.01 2.43 16.14
CA LEU A 7 14.46 1.07 15.99
C LEU A 7 13.97 0.51 17.33
N ARG A 8 14.74 0.69 18.41
CA ARG A 8 14.32 0.27 19.75
C ARG A 8 13.05 0.99 20.19
N HIS A 9 12.89 2.26 19.85
CA HIS A 9 11.68 3.01 20.16
C HIS A 9 10.48 2.50 19.35
N GLN A 10 10.65 2.24 18.05
CA GLN A 10 9.60 1.63 17.20
C GLN A 10 9.15 0.26 17.73
N TRP A 11 10.10 -0.57 18.14
CA TRP A 11 9.79 -1.87 18.74
C TRP A 11 9.03 -1.74 20.06
N LYS A 12 9.45 -0.80 20.93
CA LYS A 12 8.74 -0.51 22.19
C LYS A 12 7.35 0.07 21.95
N GLU A 13 7.19 0.94 20.95
CA GLU A 13 5.91 1.52 20.54
C GLU A 13 4.96 0.43 20.05
N PHE A 14 5.45 -0.50 19.23
CA PHE A 14 4.68 -1.65 18.78
C PHE A 14 4.18 -2.54 19.94
N ILE A 15 5.06 -2.90 20.87
CA ILE A 15 4.72 -3.73 22.03
C ILE A 15 3.76 -3.01 22.98
N ARG A 16 3.96 -1.70 23.18
CA ARG A 16 3.17 -0.88 24.12
C ARG A 16 1.93 -0.25 23.50
N ASN A 17 1.62 -0.58 22.24
CA ASN A 17 0.46 0.01 21.57
C ASN A 17 -0.81 -0.27 22.39
N PRO A 18 -1.62 0.75 22.73
CA PRO A 18 -2.85 0.59 23.51
C PRO A 18 -3.81 -0.49 22.98
N PHE A 19 -3.73 -0.79 21.68
CA PHE A 19 -4.40 -1.92 21.06
C PHE A 19 -4.15 -3.23 21.83
N TRP A 20 -2.91 -3.53 22.21
CA TRP A 20 -2.56 -4.76 22.94
C TRP A 20 -3.01 -4.74 24.41
N SER A 21 -3.08 -3.56 25.05
CA SER A 21 -3.45 -3.45 26.46
C SER A 21 -4.94 -3.66 26.75
N GLY A 22 -5.81 -3.41 25.76
CA GLY A 22 -7.26 -3.60 25.90
C GLY A 22 -7.76 -4.98 25.47
N ILE A 23 -6.86 -5.86 25.03
CA ILE A 23 -7.16 -7.15 24.41
C ILE A 23 -6.84 -8.28 25.40
N SER A 24 -7.71 -9.30 25.46
CA SER A 24 -7.42 -10.51 26.23
C SER A 24 -6.22 -11.26 25.65
N VAL A 25 -5.40 -11.89 26.50
CA VAL A 25 -4.23 -12.67 26.06
C VAL A 25 -4.61 -13.72 25.02
N ALA A 26 -5.78 -14.35 25.17
CA ALA A 26 -6.32 -15.31 24.21
C ALA A 26 -6.53 -14.70 22.81
N TYR A 27 -7.10 -13.50 22.72
CA TYR A 27 -7.31 -12.82 21.44
C TYR A 27 -5.99 -12.33 20.82
N ALA A 28 -5.02 -11.90 21.64
CA ALA A 28 -3.67 -11.57 21.16
C ALA A 28 -2.98 -12.79 20.54
N ILE A 29 -3.04 -13.96 21.19
CA ILE A 29 -2.52 -15.23 20.65
C ILE A 29 -3.24 -15.59 19.35
N PHE A 30 -4.57 -15.47 19.32
CA PHE A 30 -5.37 -15.70 18.12
C PHE A 30 -4.94 -14.82 16.94
N LEU A 31 -4.71 -13.52 17.14
CA LEU A 31 -4.23 -12.61 16.09
C LEU A 31 -2.85 -13.00 15.56
N VAL A 32 -1.93 -13.41 16.44
CA VAL A 32 -0.59 -13.86 16.04
C VAL A 32 -0.68 -15.15 15.23
N LEU A 33 -1.49 -16.12 15.68
CA LEU A 33 -1.73 -17.37 14.95
C LEU A 33 -2.38 -17.10 13.58
N LEU A 34 -3.35 -16.18 13.53
CA LEU A 34 -4.00 -15.78 12.28
C LEU A 34 -2.99 -15.15 11.30
N ALA A 35 -2.12 -14.26 11.79
CA ALA A 35 -1.07 -13.66 10.97
C ALA A 35 -0.07 -14.71 10.46
N LEU A 36 0.35 -15.65 11.33
CA LEU A 36 1.24 -16.75 10.95
C LEU A 36 0.58 -17.69 9.92
N TYR A 37 -0.71 -17.97 10.10
CA TYR A 37 -1.50 -18.75 9.16
C TYR A 37 -1.53 -18.09 7.78
N PHE A 38 -1.82 -16.79 7.68
CA PHE A 38 -1.79 -16.09 6.39
C PHE A 38 -0.40 -16.07 5.75
N LEU A 39 0.66 -15.88 6.53
CA LEU A 39 2.03 -15.95 6.01
C LEU A 39 2.36 -17.35 5.47
N LEU A 40 1.95 -18.40 6.19
CA LEU A 40 2.16 -19.78 5.77
C LEU A 40 1.36 -20.10 4.50
N VAL A 41 0.10 -19.69 4.43
CA VAL A 41 -0.73 -19.86 3.23
C VAL A 41 -0.10 -19.15 2.04
N LEU A 42 0.33 -17.89 2.18
CA LEU A 42 1.00 -17.16 1.09
C LEU A 42 2.29 -17.86 0.65
N ALA A 43 3.09 -18.35 1.59
CA ALA A 43 4.33 -19.03 1.28
C ALA A 43 4.10 -20.36 0.55
N LEU A 44 3.13 -21.16 1.01
CA LEU A 44 2.72 -22.40 0.32
C LEU A 44 2.13 -22.09 -1.05
N SER A 45 1.24 -21.10 -1.17
CA SER A 45 0.70 -20.68 -2.46
C SER A 45 1.82 -20.30 -3.42
N GLY A 46 2.80 -19.50 -2.99
CA GLY A 46 3.95 -19.16 -3.82
C GLY A 46 4.74 -20.39 -4.27
N ALA A 47 5.02 -21.31 -3.35
CA ALA A 47 5.79 -22.52 -3.66
C ALA A 47 5.05 -23.48 -4.63
N PHE A 48 3.74 -23.64 -4.45
CA PHE A 48 2.95 -24.68 -5.12
C PHE A 48 2.17 -24.19 -6.36
N ILE A 49 2.05 -22.87 -6.60
CA ILE A 49 1.26 -22.35 -7.72
C ILE A 49 1.75 -22.87 -9.08
N GLY A 50 3.06 -23.07 -9.26
CA GLY A 50 3.59 -23.66 -10.48
C GLY A 50 3.13 -25.09 -10.72
N ARG A 51 3.14 -25.92 -9.68
CA ARG A 51 2.62 -27.30 -9.78
C ARG A 51 1.14 -27.32 -10.11
N LEU A 52 0.36 -26.42 -9.50
CA LEU A 52 -1.07 -26.31 -9.74
C LEU A 52 -1.35 -25.90 -11.21
N LEU A 53 -0.60 -24.94 -11.74
CA LEU A 53 -0.70 -24.52 -13.15
C LEU A 53 -0.33 -25.66 -14.11
N THR A 54 0.80 -26.34 -13.89
CA THR A 54 1.22 -27.48 -14.74
C THR A 54 0.27 -28.68 -14.67
N SER A 55 -0.50 -28.82 -13.58
CA SER A 55 -1.50 -29.89 -13.46
C SER A 55 -2.74 -29.64 -14.31
N GLN A 56 -3.05 -28.37 -14.61
CA GLN A 56 -4.18 -27.97 -15.45
C GLN A 56 -3.77 -27.90 -16.92
N ASP A 57 -2.58 -27.38 -17.20
CA ASP A 57 -1.99 -27.32 -18.53
C ASP A 57 -0.50 -27.68 -18.45
N PRO A 58 -0.13 -28.93 -18.80
CA PRO A 58 1.26 -29.38 -18.78
C PRO A 58 2.19 -28.64 -19.76
N ALA A 59 1.64 -27.96 -20.76
CA ALA A 59 2.42 -27.19 -21.74
C ALA A 59 2.56 -25.71 -21.36
N ALA A 60 1.89 -25.26 -20.30
CA ALA A 60 1.93 -23.86 -19.89
C ALA A 60 3.28 -23.48 -19.26
N ASP A 61 3.87 -22.40 -19.77
CA ASP A 61 4.99 -21.73 -19.11
C ASP A 61 4.49 -20.98 -17.88
N VAL A 62 4.68 -21.59 -16.70
CA VAL A 62 4.26 -21.07 -15.40
C VAL A 62 4.72 -19.63 -15.19
N VAL A 63 5.97 -19.33 -15.51
CA VAL A 63 6.56 -18.01 -15.23
C VAL A 63 5.93 -16.96 -16.12
N ARG A 64 5.68 -17.29 -17.39
CA ARG A 64 5.00 -16.40 -18.34
C ARG A 64 3.56 -16.13 -17.96
N VAL A 65 2.82 -17.14 -17.51
CA VAL A 65 1.44 -16.97 -17.03
C VAL A 65 1.40 -16.03 -15.81
N VAL A 66 2.33 -16.22 -14.86
CA VAL A 66 2.43 -15.32 -13.70
C VAL A 66 2.79 -13.90 -14.14
N ASN A 67 3.78 -13.74 -15.02
CA ASN A 67 4.23 -12.44 -15.53
C ASN A 67 3.12 -11.64 -16.23
N GLN A 68 2.17 -12.30 -16.90
CA GLN A 68 1.01 -11.65 -17.49
C GLN A 68 0.06 -11.03 -16.45
N HIS A 69 0.01 -11.54 -15.23
CA HIS A 69 -0.92 -11.11 -14.18
C HIS A 69 -0.27 -10.25 -13.10
N LEU A 70 1.06 -10.08 -13.13
CA LEU A 70 1.77 -9.32 -12.10
C LEU A 70 1.36 -7.85 -12.05
N LEU A 71 1.21 -7.17 -13.19
CA LEU A 71 0.90 -5.74 -13.21
C LEU A 71 -0.49 -5.46 -12.63
N SER A 72 -1.50 -6.27 -12.99
CA SER A 72 -2.85 -6.16 -12.44
C SER A 72 -2.86 -6.47 -10.95
N GLY A 73 -2.12 -7.50 -10.50
CA GLY A 73 -1.92 -7.82 -9.09
C GLY A 73 -1.24 -6.69 -8.31
N PHE A 74 -0.17 -6.10 -8.85
CA PHE A 74 0.50 -4.95 -8.22
C PHE A 74 -0.37 -3.71 -8.18
N LEU A 75 -1.21 -3.48 -9.20
CA LEU A 75 -2.13 -2.35 -9.18
C LEU A 75 -3.20 -2.54 -8.09
N LEU A 76 -3.73 -3.76 -7.94
CA LEU A 76 -4.65 -4.09 -6.86
C LEU A 76 -3.99 -3.94 -5.48
N LEU A 77 -2.74 -4.39 -5.33
CA LEU A 77 -1.95 -4.17 -4.11
C LEU A 77 -1.74 -2.67 -3.85
N PHE A 78 -1.42 -1.89 -4.87
CA PHE A 78 -1.24 -0.45 -4.78
C PHE A 78 -2.53 0.27 -4.34
N LEU A 79 -3.67 -0.14 -4.89
CA LEU A 79 -4.98 0.38 -4.51
C LEU A 79 -5.33 -0.01 -3.07
N GLY A 80 -5.16 -1.27 -2.71
CA GLY A 80 -5.34 -1.74 -1.34
C GLY A 80 -4.49 -0.92 -0.37
N ARG A 81 -3.23 -0.63 -0.72
CA ARG A 81 -2.38 0.29 0.06
C ARG A 81 -2.97 1.69 0.11
N LEU A 82 -3.42 2.26 -1.00
CA LEU A 82 -4.02 3.59 -1.01
C LEU A 82 -5.21 3.71 -0.03
N LEU A 83 -5.99 2.64 0.15
CA LEU A 83 -7.15 2.62 1.04
C LEU A 83 -6.80 2.27 2.50
N PHE A 84 -6.00 1.21 2.69
CA PHE A 84 -5.74 0.60 4.00
C PHE A 84 -4.42 1.05 4.62
N GLN A 85 -3.43 1.42 3.81
CA GLN A 85 -2.19 2.00 4.31
C GLN A 85 -2.49 3.43 4.73
N ASN A 86 -2.90 3.55 6.00
CA ASN A 86 -2.77 4.80 6.71
C ASN A 86 -1.30 5.19 6.60
N THR A 87 -0.98 6.12 5.71
CA THR A 87 0.34 6.75 5.72
C THR A 87 0.55 7.14 7.16
N PRO A 88 1.61 6.65 7.80
CA PRO A 88 1.91 7.15 9.10
C PRO A 88 2.06 8.66 8.86
N GLN A 89 1.24 9.46 9.54
CA GLN A 89 1.83 10.59 10.24
C GLN A 89 2.94 9.91 11.01
N VAL A 90 4.09 9.83 10.37
CA VAL A 90 5.27 9.28 10.97
C VAL A 90 5.28 9.99 12.30
N ASN A 91 5.25 9.24 13.41
CA ASN A 91 5.25 9.80 14.76
C ASN A 91 6.62 10.47 15.00
N ILE A 92 7.02 11.39 14.11
CA ILE A 92 8.17 12.29 14.13
C ILE A 92 7.85 13.38 15.13
N GLY A 93 6.56 13.74 15.33
CA GLY A 93 6.13 14.74 16.31
C GLY A 93 6.81 14.59 17.68
N PRO A 94 6.76 13.40 18.31
CA PRO A 94 7.50 13.09 19.54
C PRO A 94 9.03 13.23 19.46
N TYR A 95 9.62 13.27 18.27
CA TYR A 95 11.06 13.44 18.08
C TYR A 95 11.46 14.85 17.65
N LEU A 96 10.50 15.71 17.27
CA LEU A 96 10.79 17.06 16.77
C LEU A 96 11.40 17.98 17.84
N HIS A 97 11.13 17.73 19.12
CA HIS A 97 11.69 18.48 20.24
C HIS A 97 13.05 17.95 20.72
N LEU A 98 13.45 16.76 20.27
CA LEU A 98 14.76 16.20 20.61
C LEU A 98 15.86 16.83 19.73
N PRO A 99 17.12 16.89 20.19
CA PRO A 99 18.25 17.42 19.42
C PRO A 99 18.70 16.43 18.32
N ILE A 100 17.78 16.00 17.47
CA ILE A 100 18.01 15.11 16.34
C ILE A 100 17.71 15.88 15.07
N SER A 101 18.59 15.80 14.07
CA SER A 101 18.38 16.51 12.81
C SER A 101 17.16 15.95 12.08
N ARG A 102 16.24 16.83 11.65
CA ARG A 102 15.04 16.46 10.86
C ARG A 102 15.38 15.56 9.64
N PRO A 103 16.47 15.81 8.87
CA PRO A 103 16.85 14.93 7.77
C PRO A 103 17.24 13.51 8.20
N ALA A 104 17.78 13.31 9.41
CA ALA A 104 18.08 11.97 9.91
C ALA A 104 16.79 11.21 10.26
N LEU A 105 15.81 11.88 10.86
CA LEU A 105 14.50 11.30 11.16
C LEU A 105 13.74 10.92 9.88
N VAL A 106 13.64 11.85 8.93
CA VAL A 106 12.97 11.62 7.64
C VAL A 106 13.58 10.41 6.92
N ARG A 107 14.91 10.35 6.80
CA ARG A 107 15.58 9.20 6.16
C ARG A 107 15.31 7.88 6.89
N PHE A 108 15.35 7.90 8.23
CA PHE A 108 15.08 6.70 9.02
C PHE A 108 13.67 6.17 8.74
N PHE A 109 12.66 7.03 8.80
CA PHE A 109 11.28 6.62 8.66
C PHE A 109 10.92 6.27 7.21
N SER A 110 11.48 6.96 6.22
CA SER A 110 11.35 6.56 4.82
C SER A 110 11.99 5.20 4.53
N PHE A 111 13.08 4.85 5.23
CA PHE A 111 13.70 3.53 5.11
C PHE A 111 12.89 2.46 5.86
N ALA A 112 12.43 2.77 7.08
CA ALA A 112 11.55 1.89 7.86
C ALA A 112 10.25 1.55 7.11
N ALA A 113 9.77 2.46 6.26
CA ALA A 113 8.57 2.24 5.45
C ALA A 113 8.70 1.05 4.47
N LEU A 114 9.92 0.65 4.08
CA LEU A 114 10.13 -0.54 3.24
C LEU A 114 9.82 -1.83 4.01
N PHE A 115 10.02 -1.85 5.32
CA PHE A 115 9.82 -3.02 6.18
C PHE A 115 8.40 -3.11 6.75
N HIS A 116 7.43 -2.41 6.15
CA HIS A 116 6.03 -2.54 6.52
C HIS A 116 5.43 -3.86 6.04
N LEU A 117 4.40 -4.32 6.77
CA LEU A 117 3.66 -5.54 6.49
C LEU A 117 3.16 -5.62 5.04
N HIS A 118 2.77 -4.49 4.43
CA HIS A 118 2.29 -4.43 3.04
C HIS A 118 3.38 -4.75 1.99
N ASN A 119 4.67 -4.61 2.31
CA ASN A 119 5.78 -5.05 1.46
C ASN A 119 6.21 -6.48 1.78
N LEU A 120 6.19 -6.85 3.08
CA LEU A 120 6.56 -8.19 3.53
C LEU A 120 5.54 -9.26 3.11
N LEU A 121 4.25 -8.96 3.10
CA LEU A 121 3.18 -9.89 2.71
C LEU A 121 3.33 -10.39 1.27
N PRO A 122 3.40 -9.53 0.23
CA PRO A 122 3.67 -9.99 -1.13
C PRO A 122 5.01 -10.74 -1.25
N LEU A 123 6.03 -10.29 -0.51
CA LEU A 123 7.34 -10.92 -0.55
C LEU A 123 7.32 -12.35 0.03
N ALA A 124 6.47 -12.62 1.02
CA ALA A 124 6.24 -13.96 1.55
C ALA A 124 5.65 -14.93 0.51
N PHE A 125 4.96 -14.43 -0.52
CA PHE A 125 4.53 -15.21 -1.68
C PHE A 125 5.62 -15.32 -2.75
N PHE A 126 6.24 -14.18 -3.12
CA PHE A 126 7.17 -14.14 -4.24
C PHE A 126 8.51 -14.82 -3.97
N ILE A 127 9.00 -14.83 -2.72
CA ILE A 127 10.25 -15.53 -2.38
C ILE A 127 10.10 -17.04 -2.60
N PRO A 128 9.10 -17.74 -2.02
CA PRO A 128 8.90 -19.16 -2.28
C PRO A 128 8.64 -19.47 -3.75
N PHE A 129 7.87 -18.63 -4.46
CA PHE A 129 7.64 -18.77 -5.90
C PHE A 129 8.94 -18.71 -6.71
N TRP A 130 9.79 -17.73 -6.41
CA TRP A 130 11.10 -17.57 -7.03
C TRP A 130 11.98 -18.80 -6.80
N ILE A 131 12.03 -19.32 -5.57
CA ILE A 131 12.81 -20.52 -5.24
C ILE A 131 12.34 -21.73 -6.05
N SER A 132 11.03 -21.97 -6.13
CA SER A 132 10.49 -23.20 -6.71
C SER A 132 10.38 -23.19 -8.24
N ASN A 133 10.25 -22.03 -8.89
CA ASN A 133 10.00 -21.94 -10.34
C ASN A 133 11.09 -21.20 -11.14
N LEU A 134 11.97 -20.44 -10.47
CA LEU A 134 12.99 -19.64 -11.15
C LEU A 134 14.41 -19.96 -10.70
N ALA A 135 14.65 -20.24 -9.41
CA ALA A 135 16.01 -20.38 -8.88
C ALA A 135 16.74 -21.63 -9.39
N LEU A 136 16.00 -22.69 -9.72
CA LEU A 136 16.55 -23.95 -10.21
C LEU A 136 16.57 -24.03 -11.75
N ASP A 137 15.61 -23.39 -12.41
CA ASP A 137 15.39 -23.55 -13.86
C ASP A 137 16.04 -22.44 -14.70
N TYR A 138 16.42 -21.31 -14.10
CA TYR A 138 17.04 -20.17 -14.79
C TYR A 138 18.47 -19.90 -14.29
N PRO A 139 19.34 -19.29 -15.13
CA PRO A 139 20.64 -18.81 -14.67
C PRO A 139 20.50 -17.88 -13.46
N ALA A 140 21.41 -18.02 -12.48
CA ALA A 140 21.32 -17.30 -11.21
C ALA A 140 21.15 -15.77 -11.38
N PHE A 141 21.85 -15.17 -12.34
CA PHE A 141 21.74 -13.73 -12.63
C PHE A 141 20.35 -13.33 -13.16
N THR A 142 19.78 -14.12 -14.07
CA THR A 142 18.44 -13.89 -14.64
C THR A 142 17.33 -14.09 -13.61
N SER A 143 17.50 -15.14 -12.80
CA SER A 143 16.58 -15.43 -11.71
C SER A 143 16.58 -14.30 -10.67
N LEU A 144 17.76 -13.80 -10.32
CA LEU A 144 17.91 -12.70 -9.37
C LEU A 144 17.42 -11.36 -9.92
N SER A 145 17.58 -11.09 -11.23
CA SER A 145 17.05 -9.86 -11.84
C SER A 145 15.53 -9.79 -11.77
N TRP A 146 14.84 -10.91 -11.96
CA TRP A 146 13.40 -10.98 -11.78
C TRP A 146 12.99 -10.66 -10.33
N LEU A 147 13.61 -11.31 -9.34
CA LEU A 147 13.32 -11.04 -7.93
C LEU A 147 13.62 -9.59 -7.54
N ALA A 148 14.73 -9.03 -8.01
CA ALA A 148 15.09 -7.64 -7.81
C ALA A 148 14.06 -6.68 -8.44
N GLY A 149 13.54 -7.01 -9.63
CA GLY A 149 12.47 -6.25 -10.28
C GLY A 149 11.19 -6.24 -9.45
N ILE A 150 10.77 -7.39 -8.93
CA ILE A 150 9.61 -7.52 -8.01
C ILE A 150 9.79 -6.66 -6.76
N VAL A 151 10.95 -6.74 -6.12
CA VAL A 151 11.28 -5.91 -4.94
C VAL A 151 11.27 -4.42 -5.30
N GLY A 152 11.80 -4.05 -6.47
CA GLY A 152 11.78 -2.69 -6.99
C GLY A 152 10.35 -2.15 -7.17
N VAL A 153 9.45 -2.92 -7.79
CA VAL A 153 8.05 -2.55 -7.98
C VAL A 153 7.30 -2.44 -6.64
N LEU A 154 7.54 -3.35 -5.70
CA LEU A 154 6.98 -3.28 -4.35
C LEU A 154 7.44 -2.03 -3.59
N GLY A 155 8.72 -1.68 -3.68
CA GLY A 155 9.27 -0.47 -3.08
C GLY A 155 8.75 0.81 -3.77
N LEU A 156 8.67 0.80 -5.10
CA LEU A 156 8.15 1.91 -5.90
C LEU A 156 6.69 2.19 -5.56
N SER A 157 5.84 1.15 -5.54
CA SER A 157 4.43 1.27 -5.16
C SER A 157 4.27 1.79 -3.72
N ASN A 158 5.13 1.38 -2.78
CA ASN A 158 5.11 1.89 -1.40
C ASN A 158 5.39 3.40 -1.36
N TYR A 159 6.45 3.86 -2.02
CA TYR A 159 6.79 5.29 -2.03
C TYR A 159 5.80 6.13 -2.82
N LEU A 160 5.24 5.61 -3.91
CA LEU A 160 4.17 6.27 -4.65
C LEU A 160 2.95 6.54 -3.78
N VAL A 161 2.49 5.54 -3.01
CA VAL A 161 1.35 5.71 -2.09
C VAL A 161 1.66 6.80 -1.05
N ILE A 162 2.86 6.78 -0.46
CA ILE A 162 3.27 7.79 0.52
C ILE A 162 3.26 9.20 -0.11
N CYS A 163 3.84 9.35 -1.30
CA CYS A 163 3.87 10.62 -2.02
C CYS A 163 2.46 11.13 -2.34
N ILE A 164 1.57 10.26 -2.85
CA ILE A 164 0.19 10.61 -3.18
C ILE A 164 -0.56 11.05 -1.94
N ASN A 165 -0.40 10.35 -0.82
CA ASN A 165 -1.05 10.71 0.43
C ASN A 165 -0.55 12.06 0.96
N LEU A 166 0.76 12.31 0.95
CA LEU A 166 1.34 13.60 1.37
C LEU A 166 0.81 14.77 0.52
N VAL A 167 0.77 14.59 -0.81
CA VAL A 167 0.25 15.62 -1.74
C VAL A 167 -1.26 15.81 -1.57
N SER A 168 -2.02 14.73 -1.41
CA SER A 168 -3.46 14.77 -1.23
C SER A 168 -3.87 15.49 0.05
N VAL A 169 -3.14 15.28 1.15
CA VAL A 169 -3.35 16.03 2.41
C VAL A 169 -3.08 17.52 2.21
N ARG A 170 -2.09 17.88 1.39
CA ARG A 170 -1.72 19.28 1.11
C ARG A 170 -2.73 19.98 0.20
N ARG A 171 -3.13 19.33 -0.89
CA ARG A 171 -3.99 19.90 -1.95
C ARG A 171 -5.48 19.58 -1.80
N ALA A 172 -5.87 18.84 -0.75
CA ALA A 172 -7.23 18.31 -0.57
C ALA A 172 -7.76 17.54 -1.80
N LEU A 173 -6.85 16.95 -2.58
CA LEU A 173 -7.23 16.13 -3.73
C LEU A 173 -7.91 14.86 -3.22
N PRO A 174 -9.06 14.46 -3.81
CA PRO A 174 -9.67 13.18 -3.51
C PRO A 174 -8.78 12.08 -4.09
N VAL A 175 -8.04 11.42 -3.20
CA VAL A 175 -7.21 10.23 -3.46
C VAL A 175 -7.97 9.18 -4.29
N TRP A 176 -9.29 9.12 -4.10
CA TRP A 176 -10.24 8.26 -4.80
C TRP A 176 -10.39 8.53 -6.30
N LEU A 177 -10.17 9.75 -6.78
CA LEU A 177 -10.20 10.01 -8.24
C LEU A 177 -9.00 9.36 -8.94
N LEU A 178 -7.83 9.37 -8.31
CA LEU A 178 -6.62 8.74 -8.83
C LEU A 178 -6.71 7.21 -8.72
N GLY A 179 -7.10 6.69 -7.55
CA GLY A 179 -7.29 5.25 -7.36
C GLY A 179 -8.45 4.67 -8.18
N GLY A 180 -9.58 5.36 -8.20
CA GLY A 180 -10.77 4.98 -8.96
C GLY A 180 -10.58 5.07 -10.48
N GLY A 181 -9.82 6.05 -10.98
CA GLY A 181 -9.45 6.12 -12.39
C GLY A 181 -8.59 4.94 -12.83
N ALA A 182 -7.59 4.55 -12.03
CA ALA A 182 -6.77 3.38 -12.31
C ALA A 182 -7.58 2.07 -12.25
N CYS A 183 -8.47 1.90 -11.26
CA CYS A 183 -9.42 0.78 -11.21
C CYS A 183 -10.32 0.74 -12.45
N GLY A 184 -10.88 1.89 -12.84
CA GLY A 184 -11.80 2.01 -13.96
C GLY A 184 -11.15 1.60 -15.27
N LEU A 185 -9.88 1.95 -15.48
CA LEU A 185 -9.12 1.55 -16.67
C LEU A 185 -8.84 0.04 -16.69
N ILE A 186 -8.47 -0.58 -15.58
CA ILE A 186 -8.26 -2.04 -15.52
C ILE A 186 -9.58 -2.79 -15.67
N ALA A 187 -10.63 -2.36 -14.98
CA ALA A 187 -11.96 -2.97 -15.09
C ALA A 187 -12.49 -2.86 -16.52
N LEU A 188 -12.25 -1.72 -17.19
CA LEU A 188 -12.61 -1.53 -18.60
C LEU A 188 -11.82 -2.47 -19.52
N ASP A 189 -10.51 -2.59 -19.32
CA ASP A 189 -9.66 -3.52 -20.09
C ASP A 189 -10.11 -4.98 -19.92
N TYR A 190 -10.44 -5.37 -18.68
CA TYR A 190 -10.95 -6.70 -18.37
C TYR A 190 -12.33 -6.94 -18.98
N TRP A 191 -13.26 -6.00 -18.83
CA TRP A 191 -14.64 -6.14 -19.31
C TRP A 191 -14.73 -6.14 -20.84
N ARG A 192 -13.82 -5.41 -21.51
CA ARG A 192 -13.68 -5.41 -22.97
C ARG A 192 -12.78 -6.51 -23.51
N GLN A 193 -12.15 -7.30 -22.64
CA GLN A 193 -11.19 -8.37 -22.98
C GLN A 193 -10.07 -7.91 -23.92
N TRP A 194 -9.67 -6.65 -23.87
CA TRP A 194 -8.65 -6.12 -24.78
C TRP A 194 -7.25 -6.67 -24.49
N GLY A 195 -6.99 -7.09 -23.24
CA GLY A 195 -5.74 -7.73 -22.86
C GLY A 195 -4.53 -6.80 -22.86
N TYR A 196 -4.72 -5.48 -22.92
CA TYR A 196 -3.60 -4.53 -22.94
C TYR A 196 -2.82 -4.57 -21.62
N THR A 197 -3.50 -4.72 -20.48
CA THR A 197 -2.84 -4.81 -19.17
C THR A 197 -1.96 -6.06 -19.08
N ASN A 198 -2.45 -7.20 -19.58
CA ASN A 198 -1.70 -8.46 -19.59
C ASN A 198 -0.50 -8.40 -20.55
N ALA A 199 -0.66 -7.78 -21.72
CA ALA A 199 0.42 -7.58 -22.68
C ALA A 199 1.51 -6.62 -22.17
N LEU A 200 1.12 -5.54 -21.49
CA LEU A 200 2.07 -4.64 -20.83
C LEU A 200 2.79 -5.33 -19.67
N SER A 201 2.06 -6.15 -18.90
CA SER A 201 2.64 -6.93 -17.81
C SER A 201 3.70 -7.89 -18.32
N SER A 202 3.38 -8.71 -19.32
CA SER A 202 4.34 -9.64 -19.91
C SER A 202 5.54 -8.91 -20.51
N ALA A 203 5.33 -7.80 -21.23
CA ALA A 203 6.43 -7.02 -21.78
C ALA A 203 7.43 -6.53 -20.70
N VAL A 204 6.94 -6.10 -19.54
CA VAL A 204 7.79 -5.61 -18.44
C VAL A 204 8.44 -6.76 -17.66
N PHE A 205 7.69 -7.82 -17.34
CA PHE A 205 8.20 -8.87 -16.46
C PHE A 205 8.92 -10.01 -17.20
N ASP A 206 8.56 -10.31 -18.46
CA ASP A 206 9.33 -11.24 -19.29
C ASP A 206 10.67 -10.62 -19.70
N SER A 207 10.74 -9.29 -19.89
CA SER A 207 12.02 -8.62 -20.19
C SER A 207 13.01 -8.64 -19.02
N LEU A 208 12.54 -8.82 -17.77
CA LEU A 208 13.41 -9.08 -16.62
C LEU A 208 14.12 -10.45 -16.69
N LEU A 209 13.57 -11.39 -17.45
CA LEU A 209 14.15 -12.72 -17.71
C LEU A 209 15.00 -12.75 -18.98
N GLY A 210 14.94 -11.71 -19.80
CA GLY A 210 15.74 -11.57 -21.01
C GLY A 210 17.21 -11.19 -20.75
N PRO A 211 18.04 -11.12 -21.80
CA PRO A 211 19.46 -10.75 -21.69
C PRO A 211 19.69 -9.34 -21.13
N GLY A 212 18.72 -8.43 -21.30
CA GLY A 212 18.73 -7.07 -20.71
C GLY A 212 18.11 -6.98 -19.31
N GLY A 213 17.67 -8.10 -18.74
CA GLY A 213 16.93 -8.15 -17.48
C GLY A 213 17.63 -7.48 -16.29
N PRO A 214 18.94 -7.71 -16.06
CA PRO A 214 19.67 -7.05 -14.96
C PRO A 214 19.66 -5.51 -15.05
N VAL A 215 19.73 -4.96 -16.27
CA VAL A 215 19.69 -3.51 -16.49
C VAL A 215 18.32 -2.95 -16.12
N LEU A 216 17.24 -3.65 -16.53
CA LEU A 216 15.88 -3.26 -16.17
C LEU A 216 15.62 -3.38 -14.67
N ALA A 217 16.10 -4.44 -14.02
CA ALA A 217 16.00 -4.60 -12.56
C ALA A 217 16.73 -3.47 -11.82
N LEU A 218 17.94 -3.12 -12.27
CA LEU A 218 18.67 -1.97 -11.74
C LEU A 218 17.94 -0.64 -12.00
N ALA A 219 17.31 -0.47 -13.16
CA ALA A 219 16.51 0.71 -13.46
C ALA A 219 15.29 0.83 -12.53
N LEU A 220 14.60 -0.28 -12.23
CA LEU A 220 13.49 -0.32 -11.27
C LEU A 220 13.97 0.00 -9.85
N LEU A 221 15.07 -0.58 -9.39
CA LEU A 221 15.66 -0.26 -8.10
C LEU A 221 16.14 1.19 -8.02
N ALA A 222 16.74 1.72 -9.09
CA ALA A 222 17.13 3.12 -9.19
C ALA A 222 15.90 4.03 -9.12
N ALA A 223 14.80 3.68 -9.79
CA ALA A 223 13.53 4.39 -9.66
C ALA A 223 13.02 4.37 -8.21
N THR A 224 13.07 3.23 -7.52
CA THR A 224 12.75 3.14 -6.08
C THR A 224 13.61 4.10 -5.25
N CYS A 225 14.92 4.18 -5.51
CA CYS A 225 15.83 5.12 -4.83
C CYS A 225 15.51 6.59 -5.14
N LEU A 226 15.16 6.93 -6.38
CA LEU A 226 14.71 8.28 -6.75
C LEU A 226 13.43 8.65 -6.00
N PHE A 227 12.45 7.74 -5.97
CA PHE A 227 11.21 7.94 -5.22
C PHE A 227 11.44 8.04 -3.72
N PHE A 228 12.38 7.28 -3.14
CA PHE A 228 12.80 7.46 -1.76
C PHE A 228 13.31 8.89 -1.50
N GLY A 229 14.13 9.43 -2.40
CA GLY A 229 14.60 10.82 -2.33
C GLY A 229 13.46 11.84 -2.41
N LEU A 230 12.49 11.63 -3.32
CA LEU A 230 11.29 12.47 -3.43
C LEU A 230 10.43 12.40 -2.17
N THR A 231 10.20 11.19 -1.63
CA THR A 231 9.46 11.00 -0.37
C THR A 231 10.16 11.72 0.77
N CYS A 232 11.48 11.65 0.87
CA CYS A 232 12.24 12.37 1.90
C CYS A 232 12.05 13.90 1.78
N ARG A 233 12.07 14.44 0.55
CA ARG A 233 11.82 15.87 0.32
C ARG A 233 10.40 16.26 0.73
N LEU A 234 9.40 15.55 0.23
CA LEU A 234 7.98 15.81 0.53
C LEU A 234 7.66 15.70 2.02
N LEU A 235 8.24 14.70 2.71
CA LEU A 235 8.03 14.52 4.14
C LEU A 235 8.70 15.63 4.96
N LYS A 236 9.88 16.09 4.54
CA LYS A 236 10.54 17.25 5.14
C LYS A 236 9.67 18.50 4.99
N ASP A 237 9.09 18.75 3.83
CA ASP A 237 8.24 19.92 3.59
C ASP A 237 6.94 19.83 4.40
N HIS A 238 6.33 18.64 4.47
CA HIS A 238 5.13 18.40 5.26
C HIS A 238 5.33 18.70 6.76
N LEU A 239 6.48 18.34 7.33
CA LEU A 239 6.83 18.65 8.72
C LEU A 239 6.96 20.16 9.01
N HIS A 240 7.18 21.00 8.00
CA HIS A 240 7.20 22.46 8.17
C HIS A 240 5.79 23.06 8.08
N ASP A 241 4.90 22.44 7.31
CA ASP A 241 3.53 22.90 7.07
C ASP A 241 2.57 22.57 8.26
N GLU A 242 2.93 21.71 9.21
CA GLU A 242 2.15 21.37 10.42
C GLU A 242 2.14 22.47 11.52
N ALA A 243 2.37 23.74 11.16
CA ALA A 243 1.86 24.85 11.98
C ALA A 243 0.32 24.90 11.85
N PRO A 244 -0.44 25.15 12.94
CA PRO A 244 -1.90 24.99 12.94
C PRO A 244 -2.56 26.03 12.01
N SER A 245 -2.78 25.67 10.75
CA SER A 245 -3.57 26.47 9.82
C SER A 245 -5.05 26.22 10.08
N GLU A 246 -5.65 27.05 10.92
CA GLU A 246 -7.09 27.26 10.98
C GLU A 246 -7.59 27.73 9.60
N LYS A 247 -8.18 26.83 8.81
CA LYS A 247 -8.95 27.22 7.62
C LYS A 247 -10.42 26.93 7.88
N GLY A 248 -11.16 28.03 8.05
CA GLY A 248 -12.60 28.08 8.30
C GLY A 248 -13.42 27.42 7.19
N PHE A 249 -14.58 26.91 7.58
CA PHE A 249 -15.49 26.14 6.74
C PHE A 249 -16.36 27.05 5.87
N THR A 250 -16.53 26.67 4.59
CA THR A 250 -17.41 27.36 3.62
C THR A 250 -18.86 26.88 3.73
N THR A 251 -19.77 27.83 3.59
CA THR A 251 -21.20 27.91 3.93
C THR A 251 -22.16 26.88 3.29
N GLY A 252 -21.69 25.95 2.45
CA GLY A 252 -22.58 25.07 1.66
C GLY A 252 -23.12 23.82 2.40
N SER A 253 -22.44 23.33 3.43
CA SER A 253 -22.78 22.03 4.08
C SER A 253 -23.66 22.16 5.33
N GLN A 254 -24.07 23.37 5.73
CA GLN A 254 -24.95 23.57 6.88
C GLN A 254 -26.38 23.05 6.63
N SER A 255 -26.94 23.23 5.42
CA SER A 255 -28.37 22.91 5.18
C SER A 255 -28.75 21.43 5.28
N LEU A 256 -27.83 20.51 4.94
CA LEU A 256 -28.07 19.06 5.06
C LEU A 256 -27.87 18.57 6.50
N LEU A 257 -26.88 19.13 7.22
CA LEU A 257 -26.60 18.80 8.61
C LEU A 257 -27.73 19.30 9.53
N ASP A 258 -28.31 20.46 9.23
CA ASP A 258 -29.44 21.02 9.97
C ASP A 258 -30.72 20.18 9.77
N ARG A 259 -30.93 19.61 8.57
CA ARG A 259 -32.01 18.65 8.32
C ARG A 259 -31.85 17.34 9.10
N LEU A 260 -30.62 16.82 9.18
CA LEU A 260 -30.30 15.63 9.98
C LEU A 260 -30.46 15.87 11.49
N ALA A 261 -30.08 17.06 11.96
CA ALA A 261 -30.22 17.46 13.36
C ALA A 261 -31.68 17.58 13.82
N ASN A 262 -32.63 17.67 12.88
CA ASN A 262 -34.07 17.74 13.17
C ASN A 262 -34.73 16.35 13.35
N LEU A 263 -34.04 15.24 13.07
CA LEU A 263 -34.54 13.86 13.22
C LEU A 263 -34.45 13.34 14.66
N GLY A 264 -34.38 14.23 15.66
CA GLY A 264 -34.29 13.89 17.08
C GLY A 264 -32.85 13.72 17.61
N PRO A 265 -32.67 13.20 18.84
CA PRO A 265 -31.37 13.16 19.52
C PRO A 265 -30.31 12.30 18.80
N VAL A 266 -30.74 11.20 18.18
CA VAL A 266 -29.85 10.35 17.35
C VAL A 266 -29.39 11.10 16.09
N GLY A 267 -30.30 11.84 15.44
CA GLY A 267 -29.99 12.65 14.27
C GLY A 267 -29.00 13.78 14.57
N ARG A 268 -29.09 14.42 15.74
CA ARG A 268 -28.09 15.41 16.20
C ARG A 268 -26.71 14.79 16.39
N LEU A 269 -26.62 13.61 17.00
CA LEU A 269 -25.35 12.91 17.16
C LEU A 269 -24.72 12.57 15.80
N MET A 270 -25.51 12.01 14.88
CA MET A 270 -25.05 11.72 13.52
C MET A 270 -24.60 12.98 12.77
N ALA A 271 -25.35 14.08 12.85
CA ALA A 271 -24.96 15.34 12.23
C ALA A 271 -23.63 15.85 12.80
N LEU A 272 -23.39 15.68 14.10
CA LEU A 272 -22.16 16.08 14.77
C LEU A 272 -20.98 15.22 14.35
N GLU A 273 -21.16 13.90 14.24
CA GLU A 273 -20.14 12.99 13.71
C GLU A 273 -19.80 13.29 12.26
N ILE A 274 -20.80 13.50 11.39
CA ILE A 274 -20.58 13.88 9.99
C ILE A 274 -19.86 15.24 9.91
N LYS A 275 -20.22 16.20 10.77
CA LYS A 275 -19.57 17.52 10.83
C LYS A 275 -18.10 17.40 11.26
N LEU A 276 -17.80 16.55 12.25
CA LEU A 276 -16.42 16.24 12.65
C LEU A 276 -15.66 15.50 11.55
N ALA A 277 -16.33 14.57 10.87
CA ALA A 277 -15.74 13.79 9.79
C ALA A 277 -15.40 14.68 8.59
N ILE A 278 -16.31 15.57 8.20
CA ILE A 278 -16.09 16.55 7.15
C ILE A 278 -15.03 17.56 7.61
N ARG A 279 -15.03 18.06 8.85
CA ARG A 279 -14.04 19.04 9.33
C ARG A 279 -12.60 18.51 9.22
N ASN A 280 -12.38 17.23 9.51
CA ASN A 280 -11.06 16.63 9.44
C ASN A 280 -10.73 16.13 8.03
N LYS A 281 -9.52 16.40 7.53
CA LYS A 281 -9.09 16.02 6.17
C LYS A 281 -9.20 14.51 5.89
N ARG A 282 -8.94 13.70 6.92
CA ARG A 282 -8.85 12.23 6.82
C ARG A 282 -10.21 11.52 6.85
N PRO A 283 -11.12 11.75 7.82
CA PRO A 283 -12.43 11.11 7.79
C PRO A 283 -13.26 11.56 6.59
N ARG A 284 -13.07 12.79 6.10
CA ARG A 284 -13.68 13.26 4.86
C ARG A 284 -13.34 12.33 3.70
N GLN A 285 -12.08 11.93 3.54
CA GLN A 285 -11.68 11.00 2.50
C GLN A 285 -12.38 9.63 2.66
N ILE A 286 -12.44 9.08 3.87
CA ILE A 286 -13.12 7.79 4.12
C ILE A 286 -14.63 7.89 3.78
N LEU A 287 -15.27 8.97 4.19
CA LEU A 287 -16.71 9.18 3.96
C LEU A 287 -17.06 9.27 2.46
N TRP A 288 -16.17 9.86 1.65
CA TRP A 288 -16.31 9.87 0.18
C TRP A 288 -16.00 8.52 -0.48
N SER A 289 -15.30 7.61 0.20
CA SER A 289 -14.97 6.28 -0.34
C SER A 289 -16.04 5.22 -0.14
N SER A 290 -16.84 5.34 0.93
CA SER A 290 -17.91 4.40 1.29
C SER A 290 -18.91 4.12 0.15
N PRO A 291 -19.42 5.11 -0.61
CA PRO A 291 -20.36 4.82 -1.70
C PRO A 291 -19.73 3.98 -2.83
N MET A 292 -18.42 4.06 -3.06
CA MET A 292 -17.75 3.26 -4.09
C MET A 292 -17.57 1.80 -3.69
N VAL A 293 -17.24 1.53 -2.43
CA VAL A 293 -17.17 0.16 -1.91
C VAL A 293 -18.55 -0.49 -1.96
N ALA A 294 -19.60 0.26 -1.60
CA ALA A 294 -20.98 -0.21 -1.70
C ALA A 294 -21.39 -0.49 -3.16
N ALA A 295 -21.04 0.41 -4.09
CA ALA A 295 -21.35 0.23 -5.52
C ALA A 295 -20.59 -0.97 -6.13
N ALA A 296 -19.32 -1.16 -5.80
CA ALA A 296 -18.54 -2.32 -6.25
C ALA A 296 -19.07 -3.64 -5.67
N GLY A 297 -19.60 -3.63 -4.45
CA GLY A 297 -20.27 -4.79 -3.86
C GLY A 297 -21.60 -5.13 -4.54
N LEU A 298 -22.39 -4.13 -4.94
CA LEU A 298 -23.64 -4.31 -5.67
C LEU A 298 -23.44 -4.89 -7.09
N ILE A 299 -22.36 -4.53 -7.77
CA ILE A 299 -22.04 -5.05 -9.11
C ILE A 299 -21.71 -6.56 -9.08
N ASN A 300 -21.21 -7.09 -7.96
CA ASN A 300 -20.99 -8.54 -7.81
C ASN A 300 -22.27 -9.32 -7.44
N PHE A 301 -23.37 -8.62 -7.15
CA PHE A 301 -24.65 -9.23 -6.76
C PHE A 301 -25.69 -9.22 -7.89
N ILE A 302 -25.39 -8.61 -9.03
CA ILE A 302 -26.19 -8.55 -10.26
C ILE A 302 -25.51 -9.43 -11.31
#